data_AF-A0A3C1UXV1-F1
#
_entry.id   AF-A0A3C1UXV1-F1
#
_cell.length_a   1.000
_cell.length_b   1.000
_cell.length_c   1.000
_cell.angle_alpha   90.00
_cell.angle_beta   90.00
_cell.angle_gamma   90.00
#
_symmetry.space_group_name_H-M   'P 1'
#
loop_
_entity.id
_entity.type
_entity.pdbx_description
1 polymer ?
#
loop_
_entity_poly.entity_id
_entity_poly.type
_entity_poly.pdbx_seq_one_letter_code
_entity_poly.pdbx_strand_id
1 'polypeptide(L)' 'ITNFHLPESTLIMLVSAFAGYENTMHAYQIAVQEQYRFYSFGDAMFIEKE' A
#
# COMPACT_ATOMS: atom_id res chain seq x y z
N ILE A 1 9.91 2.53 -0.86
CA ILE A 1 9.52 1.42 -1.77
C ILE A 1 9.11 0.23 -0.92
N THR A 2 7.95 -0.35 -1.19
CA THR A 2 7.42 -1.52 -0.47
C THR A 2 6.41 -2.26 -1.35
N ASN A 3 6.08 -3.51 -1.03
CA ASN A 3 4.98 -4.23 -1.69
C ASN A 3 3.61 -3.69 -1.23
N PHE A 4 2.55 -4.09 -1.95
CA PHE A 4 1.17 -4.04 -1.43
C PHE A 4 0.94 -5.16 -0.41
N HIS A 5 0.61 -4.79 0.82
CA HIS A 5 0.41 -5.69 1.95
C HIS A 5 -1.06 -6.08 2.09
N LEU A 6 -1.36 -7.09 2.90
CA LEU A 6 -2.76 -7.47 3.13
C LEU A 6 -3.46 -6.50 4.10
N PRO A 7 -4.80 -6.39 4.01
CA PRO A 7 -5.60 -5.76 5.06
C PRO A 7 -5.26 -6.34 6.44
N GLU A 8 -5.35 -5.50 7.47
CA GLU A 8 -5.09 -5.87 8.88
C GLU A 8 -3.66 -6.35 9.21
N SER A 9 -2.71 -6.20 8.28
CA SER A 9 -1.30 -6.47 8.57
C SER A 9 -0.62 -5.34 9.35
N THR A 10 0.40 -5.65 10.15
CA THR A 10 1.22 -4.62 10.79
C THR A 10 2.01 -3.79 9.76
N LEU A 11 2.27 -4.35 8.57
CA LEU A 11 2.94 -3.65 7.49
C LEU A 11 2.07 -2.58 6.84
N ILE A 12 0.75 -2.81 6.67
CA ILE A 12 -0.15 -1.75 6.20
C ILE A 12 -0.28 -0.62 7.23
N MET A 13 -0.17 -0.94 8.52
CA MET A 13 -0.11 0.08 9.59
C MET A 13 1.18 0.91 9.50
N LEU A 14 2.34 0.28 9.26
CA LEU A 14 3.61 0.98 9.07
C LEU A 14 3.56 1.91 7.86
N VAL A 15 3.02 1.45 6.74
CA VAL A 15 2.85 2.29 5.54
C VAL A 15 1.91 3.46 5.84
N SER A 16 0.79 3.22 6.55
CA SER A 16 -0.15 4.28 6.95
C SER A 16 0.49 5.32 7.88
N ALA A 17 1.37 4.90 8.79
CA ALA A 17 2.13 5.81 9.65
C ALA A 17 3.14 6.66 8.86
N PHE A 18 3.66 6.14 7.74
CA PHE A 18 4.62 6.84 6.88
C PHE A 18 3.95 7.79 5.89
N ALA A 19 2.88 7.35 5.22
CA ALA A 19 2.25 8.05 4.10
C ALA A 19 0.91 8.73 4.45
N GLY A 20 0.40 8.53 5.67
CA GLY A 20 -0.94 8.91 6.09
C GLY A 20 -1.98 7.84 5.75
N TYR A 21 -2.96 7.68 6.66
CA TYR A 21 -3.99 6.63 6.53
C TYR A 21 -4.86 6.83 5.28
N GLU A 22 -5.39 8.03 5.06
CA GLU A 22 -6.27 8.33 3.92
C GLU A 22 -5.56 8.09 2.59
N ASN A 23 -4.33 8.60 2.45
CA ASN A 23 -3.50 8.38 1.25
C ASN A 23 -3.22 6.90 1.01
N THR A 24 -2.91 6.14 2.08
CA THR A 24 -2.64 4.71 1.98
C THR A 24 -3.89 3.95 1.54
N MET A 25 -5.05 4.22 2.16
CA MET A 25 -6.31 3.56 1.81
C MET A 25 -6.77 3.91 0.40
N HIS A 26 -6.61 5.16 -0.02
CA HIS A 26 -6.93 5.57 -1.39
C HIS A 26 -6.05 4.85 -2.43
N ALA A 27 -4.73 4.76 -2.19
CA ALA A 27 -3.83 4.03 -3.06
C ALA A 27 -4.18 2.53 -3.16
N TYR A 28 -4.63 1.92 -2.05
CA TYR A 28 -5.08 0.53 -2.03
C TYR A 28 -6.39 0.32 -2.78
N GLN A 29 -7.34 1.25 -2.68
CA GLN A 29 -8.59 1.20 -3.45
C GLN A 29 -8.31 1.22 -4.96
N ILE A 30 -7.43 2.11 -5.41
CA ILE A 30 -7.00 2.17 -6.81
C ILE A 30 -6.31 0.86 -7.22
N ALA A 31 -5.38 0.35 -6.40
CA ALA A 31 -4.68 -0.90 -6.70
C ALA A 31 -5.63 -2.10 -6.86
N VAL A 32 -6.70 -2.17 -6.06
CA VAL A 32 -7.74 -3.20 -6.21
C VAL A 32 -8.55 -3.01 -7.48
N GLN A 33 -8.97 -1.78 -7.79
CA GLN A 33 -9.72 -1.45 -9.01
C GLN A 33 -8.92 -1.80 -10.28
N GLU A 34 -7.63 -1.50 -10.27
CA GLU A 34 -6.70 -1.74 -11.37
C GLU A 34 -6.08 -3.15 -11.35
N GLN A 35 -6.58 -4.06 -10.50
CA GLN A 35 -6.16 -5.47 -10.44
C GLN A 35 -4.65 -5.67 -10.20
N TYR A 36 -4.02 -4.82 -9.38
CA TYR A 36 -2.63 -5.00 -8.98
C TYR A 36 -2.46 -6.30 -8.21
N ARG A 37 -1.28 -6.91 -8.35
CA ARG A 37 -0.92 -8.12 -7.62
C ARG A 37 -0.42 -7.73 -6.23
N PHE A 38 -1.03 -8.30 -5.20
CA PHE A 38 -0.63 -8.06 -3.81
C PHE A 38 0.42 -9.09 -3.35
N TYR A 39 0.95 -8.90 -2.14
CA TYR A 39 1.83 -9.82 -1.41
C TYR A 39 3.30 -9.84 -1.86
N SER A 40 4.05 -10.87 -1.45
CA SER A 40 5.51 -10.93 -1.52
C SER A 40 6.09 -10.83 -2.94
N PHE A 41 5.38 -11.34 -3.94
CA PHE A 41 5.79 -11.36 -5.35
C PHE A 41 4.87 -10.53 -6.24
N GLY A 42 4.07 -9.66 -5.62
CA GLY A 42 3.16 -8.76 -6.30
C GLY A 42 3.87 -7.52 -6.86
N ASP A 43 3.07 -6.52 -7.14
CA ASP A 43 3.53 -5.22 -7.57
C ASP A 43 3.99 -4.38 -6.36
N ALA A 44 4.69 -3.28 -6.64
CA ALA A 44 5.28 -2.43 -5.62
C ALA A 44 4.61 -1.05 -5.58
N MET A 45 4.62 -0.47 -4.39
CA MET A 45 4.28 0.91 -4.12
C MET A 45 5.56 1.73 -3.90
N PHE A 46 5.67 2.82 -4.65
CA PHE A 46 6.68 3.86 -4.44
C PHE A 46 6.03 5.02 -3.69
N ILE A 47 6.67 5.46 -2.60
CA ILE A 47 6.16 6.54 -1.74
C ILE A 47 7.32 7.51 -1.56
N GLU A 48 7.11 8.75 -1.99
CA GLU A 48 8.05 9.86 -1.87
C GLU A 48 7.60 10.79 -0.74
N LYS A 49 8.56 11.38 -0.03
CA LYS A 49 8.27 12.50 0.87
C LYS A 49 8.43 13.78 0.06
N GLU A 50 7.46 14.68 0.18
CA GLU A 50 7.71 16.09 -0.15
C GLU A 50 8.90 16.65 0.66
#